data_AF-A0A4P2QX16-F1
#
_entry.id   AF-A0A4P2QX16-F1
#
_cell.length_a   1.000
_cell.length_b   1.000
_cell.length_c   1.000
_cell.angle_alpha   90.00
_cell.angle_beta   90.00
_cell.angle_gamma   90.00
#
_symmetry.space_group_name_H-M   'P 1'
#
loop_
_entity.id
_entity.type
_entity.pdbx_description
1 polymer ?
#
loop_
_entity_poly.entity_id
_entity_poly.type
_entity_poly.pdbx_seq_one_letter_code
_entity_poly.pdbx_strand_id
1 'polypeptide(L)'
;MTNSHEGSSPRGAPVLVMMSAAFALLSGCYSAVDAGDAEPVQEAISGLTLTGQTFRSVSFSSGTPSERCRVPPVDPSATPKVPIFAPNTQITIKRRGLLMGICTVESTTSSDPTVFEMNEVAYGNRVYWALYDDPTPPYTTLPEIEVSNEYAPGAAPALAAPATSMADAQTTSWTNHGVMEYTYRSPSAGVVYTVAHPTERGAFDQVKLIHESDTTRNGVWAVAINGNSQSGATQSYHITSTQISPLSFPGMNTFITDPLPYSVSFHASSDSSCVNTHVRVGGRMEAAFRQGMAEIVRDELASVASGLTVTWSRGCDAGAGLDNFVNKMARRSRGVQIEQRFSEIGGVPARRDAVARAVKSVYDCLLDAPDVLSESPGDPANPTTFLADSVDASYAGGSVCPRFVAEVDLVKTASGHTHSIRPTVCEAGDQVHVDYYWYNEPQVAYERLGGGDITYDAACTPTYAVDNVNFQFDYIDPGNLAIGSSGKTRIRAVARAKSAGGALKAVRFEID
;
A
#
# COMPACT_ATOMS: atom_id res chain seq x y z
N MET A 1 4.06 87.27 -4.46
CA MET A 1 3.31 86.92 -3.24
C MET A 1 3.99 85.68 -2.67
N THR A 2 4.93 85.86 -1.73
CA THR A 2 4.76 85.55 -0.28
C THR A 2 4.43 84.06 -0.07
N ASN A 3 5.13 83.22 0.69
CA ASN A 3 6.08 83.42 1.79
C ASN A 3 6.95 82.15 1.99
N SER A 4 8.04 82.38 2.72
CA SER A 4 9.00 81.47 3.36
C SER A 4 8.44 80.63 4.52
N HIS A 5 9.08 79.49 4.79
CA HIS A 5 9.66 79.02 6.08
C HIS A 5 9.92 77.51 6.00
N GLU A 6 11.20 77.08 6.03
CA GLU A 6 11.98 76.62 7.19
C GLU A 6 11.57 75.23 7.72
N GLY A 7 12.57 74.36 7.91
CA GLY A 7 12.47 73.29 8.92
C GLY A 7 13.12 71.96 8.60
N SER A 8 14.39 71.82 9.02
CA SER A 8 15.00 70.61 9.59
C SER A 8 15.08 69.31 8.77
N SER A 9 16.30 69.00 8.35
CA SER A 9 16.82 67.62 8.27
C SER A 9 16.96 67.01 9.67
N PRO A 10 16.67 65.70 9.82
CA PRO A 10 17.55 64.87 10.60
C PRO A 10 18.02 63.64 9.83
N ARG A 11 19.26 63.26 10.13
CA ARG A 11 20.00 62.08 9.71
C ARG A 11 19.18 60.81 9.94
N GLY A 12 18.79 60.13 8.87
CA GLY A 12 18.36 58.74 8.89
C GLY A 12 19.54 57.83 8.57
N ALA A 13 19.89 56.96 9.52
CA ALA A 13 20.92 55.94 9.43
C ALA A 13 20.69 54.95 8.27
N PRO A 14 21.74 54.26 7.79
CA PRO A 14 21.60 53.26 6.73
C PRO A 14 20.70 52.11 7.18
N VAL A 15 19.71 51.78 6.36
CA VAL A 15 18.90 50.56 6.48
C VAL A 15 19.80 49.38 6.15
N LEU A 16 20.37 48.78 7.19
CA LEU A 16 20.98 47.46 7.16
C LEU A 16 19.86 46.43 7.01
N VAL A 17 19.72 45.85 5.81
CA VAL A 17 18.90 44.67 5.60
C VAL A 17 19.59 43.51 6.32
N MET A 18 19.20 43.23 7.56
CA MET A 18 19.56 42.00 8.25
C MET A 18 18.79 40.85 7.60
N MET A 19 19.50 40.10 6.75
CA MET A 19 19.21 38.69 6.53
C MET A 19 19.42 37.96 7.87
N SER A 20 18.34 37.53 8.52
CA SER A 20 18.43 36.54 9.59
C SER A 20 18.70 35.17 8.98
N ALA A 21 19.97 34.87 8.79
CA ALA A 21 20.48 33.51 8.75
C ALA A 21 20.54 32.99 10.19
N ALA A 22 19.65 32.06 10.53
CA ALA A 22 19.81 31.23 11.72
C ALA A 22 20.43 29.89 11.28
N PHE A 23 21.75 29.92 11.05
CA PHE A 23 22.59 28.73 11.05
C PHE A 23 23.06 28.53 12.50
N ALA A 24 22.43 27.59 13.21
CA ALA A 24 22.98 27.04 14.45
C ALA A 24 23.54 25.65 14.14
N LEU A 25 24.86 25.62 13.94
CA LEU A 25 25.69 24.43 14.11
C LEU A 25 25.58 23.98 15.57
N LEU A 26 24.99 22.82 15.80
CA LEU A 26 25.38 21.95 16.90
C LEU A 26 25.64 20.56 16.34
N SER A 27 26.90 20.38 15.96
CA SER A 27 27.61 19.11 16.03
C SER A 27 27.46 18.54 17.44
N GLY A 28 26.68 17.48 17.58
CA GLY A 28 26.62 16.65 18.77
C GLY A 28 26.78 15.19 18.33
N CYS A 29 28.02 14.73 18.28
CA CYS A 29 28.33 13.31 18.31
C CYS A 29 27.60 12.70 19.51
N TYR A 30 26.68 11.76 19.26
CA TYR A 30 26.19 10.89 20.33
C TYR A 30 27.31 9.90 20.64
N SER A 31 28.09 10.23 21.68
CA SER A 31 29.02 9.31 22.31
C SER A 31 28.24 8.19 22.99
N ALA A 32 28.70 6.97 22.71
CA ALA A 32 28.40 5.78 23.48
C ALA A 32 28.93 5.92 24.92
N VAL A 33 28.03 5.73 25.88
CA VAL A 33 28.23 5.24 27.27
C VAL A 33 26.80 4.96 27.78
N ASP A 34 26.43 3.86 28.42
CA ASP A 34 27.23 2.84 29.08
C ASP A 34 26.45 1.52 29.10
N ALA A 35 27.19 0.42 29.08
CA ALA A 35 26.66 -0.93 29.25
C ALA A 35 26.25 -1.14 30.71
N GLY A 36 25.01 -1.55 30.95
CA GLY A 36 24.56 -1.81 32.32
C GLY A 36 23.07 -2.09 32.40
N ASP A 37 22.65 -3.11 31.67
CA ASP A 37 21.62 -4.09 32.04
C ASP A 37 21.31 -4.84 30.75
N ALA A 38 21.97 -6.00 30.58
CA ALA A 38 21.46 -6.99 29.66
C ALA A 38 20.08 -7.40 30.20
N GLU A 39 19.03 -6.75 29.69
CA GLU A 39 17.71 -7.36 29.61
C GLU A 39 17.96 -8.81 29.20
N PRO A 40 17.58 -9.80 30.02
CA PRO A 40 17.70 -11.18 29.57
C PRO A 40 16.95 -11.22 28.25
N VAL A 41 17.64 -11.58 27.18
CA VAL A 41 17.02 -12.06 25.97
C VAL A 41 16.14 -13.21 26.47
N GLN A 42 14.88 -12.91 26.75
CA GLN A 42 13.88 -13.93 27.02
C GLN A 42 13.91 -14.75 25.75
N GLU A 43 14.52 -15.93 25.84
CA GLU A 43 14.35 -16.97 24.84
C GLU A 43 12.84 -17.05 24.65
N ALA A 44 12.35 -16.51 23.52
CA ALA A 44 10.96 -16.57 23.16
C ALA A 44 10.66 -18.07 23.09
N ILE A 45 10.01 -18.59 24.14
CA ILE A 45 9.73 -20.00 24.25
C ILE A 45 8.92 -20.37 23.02
N SER A 46 9.55 -21.18 22.18
CA SER A 46 9.05 -21.80 20.98
C SER A 46 7.69 -22.43 21.23
N GLY A 47 6.72 -22.12 20.37
CA GLY A 47 5.45 -22.84 20.19
C GLY A 47 4.66 -23.19 21.47
N LEU A 48 3.52 -22.53 21.65
CA LEU A 48 2.58 -22.79 22.73
C LEU A 48 1.20 -23.13 22.18
N THR A 49 0.65 -24.24 22.68
CA THR A 49 -0.76 -24.62 22.58
C THR A 49 -1.33 -24.87 23.98
N LEU A 50 -2.39 -24.14 24.35
CA LEU A 50 -3.08 -24.25 25.64
C LEU A 50 -4.49 -24.80 25.44
N THR A 51 -4.90 -25.85 26.17
CA THR A 51 -6.26 -26.42 26.12
C THR A 51 -7.08 -26.06 27.37
N GLY A 52 -8.42 -26.08 27.25
CA GLY A 52 -9.33 -25.78 28.37
C GLY A 52 -9.37 -24.29 28.76
N GLN A 53 -9.04 -23.40 27.82
CA GLN A 53 -8.93 -21.97 28.11
C GLN A 53 -10.30 -21.31 28.29
N THR A 54 -10.39 -20.37 29.24
CA THR A 54 -11.59 -19.57 29.48
C THR A 54 -11.42 -18.18 28.88
N PHE A 55 -12.46 -17.69 28.20
CA PHE A 55 -12.52 -16.32 27.69
C PHE A 55 -13.59 -15.53 28.45
N ARG A 56 -13.31 -14.26 28.73
CA ARG A 56 -14.24 -13.32 29.35
C ARG A 56 -14.34 -12.04 28.53
N SER A 57 -15.56 -11.60 28.29
CA SER A 57 -15.84 -10.26 27.78
C SER A 57 -15.60 -9.22 28.89
N VAL A 58 -14.81 -8.19 28.60
CA VAL A 58 -14.56 -7.07 29.49
C VAL A 58 -14.63 -5.75 28.71
N SER A 59 -14.87 -4.63 29.40
CA SER A 59 -14.76 -3.32 28.77
C SER A 59 -13.30 -2.92 28.66
N PHE A 60 -12.77 -2.81 27.44
CA PHE A 60 -11.48 -2.17 27.20
C PHE A 60 -11.60 -0.65 27.25
N SER A 61 -10.47 0.04 27.45
CA SER A 61 -10.42 1.50 27.29
C SER A 61 -10.87 1.88 25.88
N SER A 62 -11.55 3.02 25.77
CA SER A 62 -11.96 3.57 24.49
C SER A 62 -10.77 3.66 23.54
N GLY A 63 -10.94 3.13 22.32
CA GLY A 63 -9.89 3.12 21.29
C GLY A 63 -9.05 1.84 21.21
N THR A 64 -9.21 0.87 22.12
CA THR A 64 -8.57 -0.45 21.94
C THR A 64 -9.23 -1.21 20.80
N PRO A 65 -8.48 -1.65 19.76
CA PRO A 65 -9.07 -2.40 18.64
C PRO A 65 -9.78 -3.69 19.08
N SER A 66 -10.90 -4.02 18.42
CA SER A 66 -11.70 -5.27 18.61
C SER A 66 -11.00 -6.55 18.16
N GLU A 67 -9.73 -6.46 17.86
CA GLU A 67 -8.91 -7.58 17.41
C GLU A 67 -7.91 -7.98 18.47
N ARG A 68 -7.83 -7.21 19.57
CA ARG A 68 -6.92 -7.47 20.67
C ARG A 68 -7.52 -8.39 21.72
N CYS A 69 -6.65 -9.17 22.36
CA CYS A 69 -6.96 -10.01 23.50
C CYS A 69 -5.87 -9.87 24.56
N ARG A 70 -6.26 -9.85 25.83
CA ARG A 70 -5.32 -9.92 26.95
C ARG A 70 -5.12 -11.37 27.32
N VAL A 71 -3.87 -11.78 27.30
CA VAL A 71 -3.49 -13.13 27.72
C VAL A 71 -3.34 -13.18 29.24
N PRO A 72 -3.56 -14.34 29.88
CA PRO A 72 -3.27 -14.51 31.29
C PRO A 72 -1.85 -14.04 31.63
N PRO A 73 -1.64 -13.33 32.75
CA PRO A 73 -0.30 -12.96 33.19
C PRO A 73 0.55 -14.21 33.36
N VAL A 74 1.82 -14.07 32.97
CA VAL A 74 2.82 -15.11 33.20
C VAL A 74 2.96 -15.26 34.71
N ASP A 75 2.65 -16.44 35.23
CA ASP A 75 3.08 -16.82 36.58
C ASP A 75 4.44 -17.52 36.46
N PRO A 76 5.57 -16.83 36.73
CA PRO A 76 6.89 -17.44 36.66
C PRO A 76 7.09 -18.55 37.70
N SER A 77 6.20 -18.66 38.68
CA SER A 77 6.21 -19.70 39.72
C SER A 77 5.27 -20.88 39.42
N ALA A 78 4.35 -20.74 38.46
CA ALA A 78 3.47 -21.83 38.03
C ALA A 78 4.29 -22.95 37.36
N THR A 79 3.92 -24.19 37.65
CA THR A 79 4.47 -25.38 37.02
C THR A 79 3.35 -26.13 36.31
N PRO A 80 3.39 -26.31 34.98
CA PRO A 80 4.43 -25.83 34.06
C PRO A 80 4.42 -24.30 33.91
N LYS A 81 5.60 -23.71 33.65
CA LYS A 81 5.73 -22.27 33.37
C LYS A 81 4.81 -21.93 32.20
N VAL A 82 3.82 -21.06 32.42
CA VAL A 82 2.93 -20.59 31.35
C VAL A 82 3.79 -19.83 30.34
N PRO A 83 3.81 -20.23 29.05
CA PRO A 83 4.67 -19.56 28.07
C PRO A 83 4.18 -18.15 27.76
N ILE A 84 5.13 -17.31 27.34
CA ILE A 84 4.92 -15.89 27.14
C ILE A 84 4.39 -15.67 25.73
N PHE A 85 3.12 -15.29 25.60
CA PHE A 85 2.64 -14.70 24.36
C PHE A 85 3.20 -13.28 24.24
N ALA A 86 4.07 -13.06 23.27
CA ALA A 86 4.68 -11.75 23.07
C ALA A 86 3.61 -10.72 22.66
N PRO A 87 3.63 -9.50 23.23
CA PRO A 87 2.74 -8.42 22.80
C PRO A 87 2.81 -8.17 21.29
N ASN A 88 1.66 -7.83 20.70
CA ASN A 88 1.49 -7.60 19.26
C ASN A 88 1.81 -8.83 18.40
N THR A 89 1.72 -10.05 18.92
CA THR A 89 1.70 -11.27 18.10
C THR A 89 0.26 -11.74 17.91
N GLN A 90 -0.01 -12.53 16.88
CA GLN A 90 -1.29 -13.16 16.66
C GLN A 90 -1.30 -14.55 17.27
N ILE A 91 -2.45 -14.94 17.81
CA ILE A 91 -2.73 -16.29 18.31
C ILE A 91 -4.03 -16.81 17.69
N THR A 92 -4.10 -18.11 17.43
CA THR A 92 -5.33 -18.79 17.02
C THR A 92 -6.17 -19.18 18.22
N ILE A 93 -7.48 -19.21 18.01
CA ILE A 93 -8.48 -19.72 18.93
C ILE A 93 -9.18 -20.85 18.20
N LYS A 94 -9.08 -22.06 18.74
CA LYS A 94 -9.65 -23.27 18.15
C LYS A 94 -10.62 -23.96 19.11
N ARG A 95 -11.58 -24.70 18.55
CA ARG A 95 -12.50 -25.58 19.29
C ARG A 95 -12.58 -26.90 18.56
N ARG A 96 -12.21 -28.00 19.23
CA ARG A 96 -12.18 -29.36 18.63
C ARG A 96 -11.40 -29.39 17.30
N GLY A 97 -10.28 -28.67 17.24
CA GLY A 97 -9.45 -28.54 16.02
C GLY A 97 -9.98 -27.59 14.95
N LEU A 98 -11.18 -27.02 15.09
CA LEU A 98 -11.73 -26.01 14.18
C LEU A 98 -11.19 -24.63 14.55
N LEU A 99 -10.70 -23.86 13.58
CA LEU A 99 -10.30 -22.47 13.79
C LEU A 99 -11.54 -21.59 13.99
N MET A 100 -11.67 -21.00 15.17
CA MET A 100 -12.79 -20.13 15.55
C MET A 100 -12.46 -18.65 15.39
N GLY A 101 -11.20 -18.28 15.66
CA GLY A 101 -10.76 -16.90 15.48
C GLY A 101 -9.25 -16.72 15.61
N ILE A 102 -8.81 -15.49 15.34
CA ILE A 102 -7.43 -15.03 15.56
C ILE A 102 -7.50 -13.81 16.49
N CYS A 103 -6.56 -13.60 17.40
CA CYS A 103 -6.48 -12.32 18.11
C CYS A 103 -5.04 -11.84 18.25
N THR A 104 -4.87 -10.52 18.35
CA THR A 104 -3.59 -9.86 18.59
C THR A 104 -3.38 -9.68 20.09
N VAL A 105 -2.27 -10.17 20.61
CA VAL A 105 -1.93 -10.08 22.04
C VAL A 105 -1.74 -8.62 22.44
N GLU A 106 -2.47 -8.17 23.45
CA GLU A 106 -2.30 -6.83 24.03
C GLU A 106 -1.01 -6.77 24.88
N SER A 107 -0.43 -5.57 25.01
CA SER A 107 0.67 -5.33 25.96
C SER A 107 0.25 -5.46 27.42
N THR A 108 -1.03 -5.23 27.70
CA THR A 108 -1.63 -5.41 29.03
C THR A 108 -2.09 -6.86 29.18
N THR A 109 -1.63 -7.55 30.21
CA THR A 109 -2.13 -8.90 30.54
C THR A 109 -3.51 -8.85 31.18
N SER A 110 -4.17 -10.00 31.24
CA SER A 110 -5.43 -10.17 31.95
C SER A 110 -5.27 -9.83 33.44
N SER A 111 -6.37 -9.38 34.05
CA SER A 111 -6.42 -9.22 35.51
C SER A 111 -6.50 -10.56 36.25
N ASP A 112 -6.85 -11.62 35.53
CA ASP A 112 -7.09 -12.98 36.04
C ASP A 112 -6.08 -13.96 35.41
N PRO A 113 -5.29 -14.68 36.22
CA PRO A 113 -4.23 -15.59 35.76
C PRO A 113 -4.75 -16.83 35.01
N THR A 114 -6.07 -17.01 34.92
CA THR A 114 -6.68 -18.19 34.28
C THR A 114 -7.57 -17.84 33.08
N VAL A 115 -7.73 -16.55 32.76
CA VAL A 115 -8.74 -16.10 31.81
C VAL A 115 -8.14 -15.18 30.75
N PHE A 116 -8.46 -15.46 29.48
CA PHE A 116 -8.25 -14.54 28.37
C PHE A 116 -9.35 -13.48 28.37
N GLU A 117 -8.97 -12.21 28.26
CA GLU A 117 -9.94 -11.11 28.20
C GLU A 117 -10.03 -10.53 26.79
N MET A 118 -11.24 -10.19 26.36
CA MET A 118 -11.54 -9.56 25.08
C MET A 118 -12.63 -8.51 25.28
N ASN A 119 -12.69 -7.50 24.41
CA ASN A 119 -13.89 -6.66 24.38
C ASN A 119 -15.10 -7.42 23.84
N GLU A 120 -16.30 -6.90 24.12
CA GLU A 120 -17.56 -7.57 23.78
C GLU A 120 -17.69 -7.90 22.29
N VAL A 121 -17.27 -7.00 21.41
CA VAL A 121 -17.29 -7.21 19.95
C VAL A 121 -16.32 -8.34 19.56
N ALA A 122 -15.09 -8.30 20.08
CA ALA A 122 -14.07 -9.30 19.83
C ALA A 122 -14.50 -10.69 20.32
N TYR A 123 -15.00 -10.76 21.56
CA TYR A 123 -15.53 -11.98 22.16
C TYR A 123 -16.70 -12.53 21.34
N GLY A 124 -17.64 -11.66 20.95
CA GLY A 124 -18.74 -11.95 20.03
C GLY A 124 -18.24 -12.67 18.78
N ASN A 125 -17.37 -12.00 18.04
CA ASN A 125 -16.92 -12.42 16.71
C ASN A 125 -16.00 -13.64 16.71
N ARG A 126 -15.15 -13.80 17.73
CA ARG A 126 -14.04 -14.77 17.72
C ARG A 126 -14.26 -15.98 18.61
N VAL A 127 -15.15 -15.84 19.59
CA VAL A 127 -15.43 -16.88 20.60
C VAL A 127 -16.91 -17.26 20.59
N TYR A 128 -17.82 -16.29 20.77
CA TYR A 128 -19.23 -16.55 21.04
C TYR A 128 -20.04 -17.04 19.84
N TRP A 129 -19.98 -16.35 18.69
CA TRP A 129 -20.74 -16.76 17.50
C TRP A 129 -20.33 -18.16 17.00
N ALA A 130 -19.06 -18.46 17.18
CA ALA A 130 -18.44 -19.76 17.01
C ALA A 130 -19.08 -20.88 17.88
N LEU A 131 -19.80 -20.54 18.95
CA LEU A 131 -20.50 -21.50 19.83
C LEU A 131 -21.94 -21.79 19.39
N TYR A 132 -22.59 -20.88 18.66
CA TYR A 132 -24.02 -20.97 18.32
C TYR A 132 -24.33 -21.85 17.11
N ASP A 133 -23.38 -22.01 16.18
CA ASP A 133 -23.55 -22.81 14.96
C ASP A 133 -23.34 -24.33 15.17
N ASP A 134 -23.16 -24.79 16.41
CA ASP A 134 -23.18 -26.21 16.76
C ASP A 134 -24.60 -26.56 17.28
N PRO A 135 -25.48 -27.15 16.45
CA PRO A 135 -26.91 -27.35 16.73
C PRO A 135 -27.20 -28.42 17.79
N THR A 136 -26.21 -28.80 18.60
CA THR A 136 -26.32 -29.84 19.63
C THR A 136 -26.37 -29.22 21.04
N PRO A 137 -27.55 -29.00 21.66
CA PRO A 137 -27.67 -28.69 23.09
C PRO A 137 -27.84 -29.98 23.94
N PRO A 138 -27.53 -29.94 25.27
CA PRO A 138 -27.13 -28.80 26.08
C PRO A 138 -25.66 -28.86 26.56
N TYR A 139 -24.98 -27.71 26.49
CA TYR A 139 -23.61 -27.51 26.96
C TYR A 139 -23.55 -27.42 28.50
N THR A 140 -23.40 -28.54 29.18
CA THR A 140 -23.06 -28.57 30.62
C THR A 140 -21.55 -28.59 30.87
N THR A 141 -20.75 -28.81 29.83
CA THR A 141 -19.30 -28.56 29.81
C THR A 141 -18.98 -27.84 28.52
N LEU A 142 -18.52 -26.59 28.61
CA LEU A 142 -18.02 -25.87 27.44
C LEU A 142 -16.85 -26.69 26.87
N PRO A 143 -16.86 -27.06 25.58
CA PRO A 143 -15.75 -27.81 25.00
C PRO A 143 -14.44 -27.04 25.19
N GLU A 144 -13.36 -27.76 25.45
CA GLU A 144 -12.03 -27.18 25.63
C GLU A 144 -11.69 -26.25 24.45
N ILE A 145 -11.53 -24.96 24.75
CA ILE A 145 -10.97 -24.00 23.81
C ILE A 145 -9.46 -24.19 23.82
N GLU A 146 -8.90 -24.29 22.63
CA GLU A 146 -7.48 -24.34 22.39
C GLU A 146 -7.00 -22.95 21.93
N VAL A 147 -5.93 -22.45 22.52
CA VAL A 147 -5.26 -21.21 22.10
C VAL A 147 -3.84 -21.54 21.72
N SER A 148 -3.40 -21.13 20.53
CA SER A 148 -2.02 -21.39 20.11
C SER A 148 -1.38 -20.26 19.32
N ASN A 149 -0.07 -20.09 19.49
CA ASN A 149 0.79 -19.26 18.62
C ASN A 149 1.61 -20.12 17.65
N GLU A 150 1.21 -21.38 17.47
CA GLU A 150 1.93 -22.40 16.71
C GLU A 150 1.39 -22.61 15.30
N TYR A 151 2.31 -22.60 14.37
CA TYR A 151 2.40 -23.52 13.25
C TYR A 151 3.60 -24.44 13.51
N ALA A 152 3.39 -25.75 13.68
CA ALA A 152 4.51 -26.67 13.92
C ALA A 152 4.32 -27.95 13.09
N PRO A 153 5.40 -28.48 12.47
CA PRO A 153 6.53 -28.97 13.27
C PRO A 153 7.93 -28.43 12.83
N GLY A 154 8.69 -27.81 13.76
CA GLY A 154 10.17 -27.76 13.65
C GLY A 154 10.93 -26.43 13.83
N ALA A 155 10.38 -25.41 14.48
CA ALA A 155 11.08 -24.19 14.95
C ALA A 155 11.05 -22.94 14.04
N ALA A 156 9.95 -22.18 14.15
CA ALA A 156 9.92 -20.74 14.44
C ALA A 156 8.47 -20.40 14.89
N PRO A 157 8.24 -19.51 15.88
CA PRO A 157 6.89 -19.11 16.26
C PRO A 157 6.26 -18.36 15.08
N ALA A 158 5.35 -19.01 14.36
CA ALA A 158 4.59 -18.44 13.27
C ALA A 158 3.15 -18.88 13.46
N LEU A 159 2.19 -17.99 13.23
CA LEU A 159 0.78 -18.35 13.25
C LEU A 159 0.41 -19.15 11.99
N ALA A 160 1.04 -18.78 10.87
CA ALA A 160 0.66 -19.23 9.55
C ALA A 160 1.57 -20.36 9.03
N ALA A 161 0.93 -21.38 8.46
CA ALA A 161 1.57 -22.41 7.67
C ALA A 161 2.19 -21.82 6.40
N PRO A 162 3.44 -22.14 6.03
CA PRO A 162 3.92 -21.81 4.72
C PRO A 162 3.15 -22.64 3.68
N ALA A 163 2.54 -21.96 2.72
CA ALA A 163 1.98 -22.57 1.53
C ALA A 163 3.04 -22.62 0.43
N THR A 164 2.99 -23.65 -0.42
CA THR A 164 3.96 -23.81 -1.53
C THR A 164 3.50 -23.13 -2.82
N SER A 165 2.25 -22.68 -2.89
CA SER A 165 1.69 -21.95 -4.04
C SER A 165 0.47 -21.10 -3.64
N MET A 166 0.05 -20.17 -4.50
CA MET A 166 -1.22 -19.45 -4.33
C MET A 166 -2.42 -20.41 -4.30
N ALA A 167 -2.40 -21.47 -5.11
CA ALA A 167 -3.46 -22.48 -5.13
C ALA A 167 -3.51 -23.27 -3.82
N ASP A 168 -2.34 -23.67 -3.30
CA ASP A 168 -2.20 -24.36 -2.01
C ASP A 168 -2.79 -23.53 -0.87
N ALA A 169 -2.38 -22.27 -0.78
CA ALA A 169 -2.96 -21.30 0.16
C ALA A 169 -4.49 -21.18 0.01
N GLN A 170 -5.03 -21.16 -1.21
CA GLN A 170 -6.46 -20.98 -1.44
C GLN A 170 -7.30 -22.24 -1.18
N THR A 171 -6.69 -23.42 -1.05
CA THR A 171 -7.46 -24.67 -0.95
C THR A 171 -8.25 -24.76 0.37
N THR A 172 -9.48 -25.26 0.31
CA THR A 172 -10.34 -25.51 1.48
C THR A 172 -10.22 -26.95 2.01
N SER A 173 -9.40 -27.79 1.37
CA SER A 173 -9.26 -29.22 1.66
C SER A 173 -8.34 -29.55 2.84
N TRP A 174 -7.90 -28.55 3.60
CA TRP A 174 -6.99 -28.79 4.73
C TRP A 174 -7.77 -29.47 5.85
N THR A 175 -7.32 -30.65 6.22
CA THR A 175 -7.82 -31.38 7.39
C THR A 175 -7.51 -30.64 8.71
N ASN A 176 -6.54 -29.73 8.69
CA ASN A 176 -6.17 -28.87 9.80
C ASN A 176 -6.63 -27.43 9.50
N HIS A 177 -7.83 -27.08 9.94
CA HIS A 177 -8.36 -25.72 9.89
C HIS A 177 -7.36 -24.72 10.50
N GLY A 178 -6.87 -23.79 9.68
CA GLY A 178 -5.70 -23.00 10.03
C GLY A 178 -5.49 -21.78 9.15
N VAL A 179 -4.39 -21.09 9.45
CA VAL A 179 -3.89 -19.93 8.70
C VAL A 179 -2.73 -20.37 7.84
N MET A 180 -2.69 -19.91 6.60
CA MET A 180 -1.55 -20.07 5.70
C MET A 180 -1.02 -18.74 5.25
N GLU A 181 0.24 -18.77 4.88
CA GLU A 181 0.98 -17.69 4.28
C GLU A 181 1.68 -18.24 3.04
N TYR A 182 1.34 -17.70 1.87
CA TYR A 182 2.16 -17.85 0.69
C TYR A 182 3.02 -16.61 0.51
N THR A 183 4.32 -16.82 0.36
CA THR A 183 5.30 -15.75 0.15
C THR A 183 6.21 -16.15 -0.98
N TYR A 184 6.37 -15.26 -1.95
CA TYR A 184 7.33 -15.45 -3.02
C TYR A 184 8.00 -14.13 -3.38
N ARG A 185 9.31 -14.16 -3.53
CA ARG A 185 10.14 -13.01 -3.90
C ARG A 185 11.26 -13.41 -4.84
N SER A 186 11.11 -13.06 -6.11
CA SER A 186 12.20 -13.10 -7.07
C SER A 186 13.26 -12.03 -6.72
N PRO A 187 14.57 -12.26 -6.98
CA PRO A 187 15.61 -11.24 -6.85
C PRO A 187 15.35 -9.98 -7.70
N SER A 188 14.59 -10.11 -8.78
CA SER A 188 14.21 -9.02 -9.69
C SER A 188 12.86 -8.39 -9.35
N ALA A 189 12.23 -8.78 -8.23
CA ALA A 189 10.95 -8.21 -7.84
C ALA A 189 11.09 -6.71 -7.52
N GLY A 190 10.30 -5.87 -8.18
CA GLY A 190 10.25 -4.43 -7.94
C GLY A 190 9.05 -3.99 -7.10
N VAL A 191 8.02 -4.84 -7.01
CA VAL A 191 6.79 -4.60 -6.25
C VAL A 191 6.40 -5.86 -5.49
N VAL A 192 5.84 -5.69 -4.29
CA VAL A 192 5.10 -6.75 -3.58
C VAL A 192 3.60 -6.46 -3.62
N TYR A 193 2.82 -7.45 -4.05
CA TYR A 193 1.36 -7.40 -4.02
C TYR A 193 0.84 -8.26 -2.87
N THR A 194 -0.10 -7.73 -2.10
CA THR A 194 -0.50 -8.34 -0.85
C THR A 194 -1.99 -8.52 -0.67
N VAL A 195 -2.35 -9.59 0.02
CA VAL A 195 -3.70 -9.85 0.54
C VAL A 195 -3.56 -10.32 1.98
N ALA A 196 -3.74 -9.39 2.92
CA ALA A 196 -3.65 -9.69 4.35
C ALA A 196 -4.93 -10.32 4.90
N HIS A 197 -6.07 -10.08 4.24
CA HIS A 197 -7.39 -10.43 4.74
C HIS A 197 -8.01 -11.49 3.82
N PRO A 198 -7.79 -12.78 4.07
CA PRO A 198 -8.30 -13.86 3.21
C PRO A 198 -9.82 -13.94 3.08
N THR A 199 -10.52 -13.30 4.01
CA THR A 199 -11.98 -13.24 4.05
C THR A 199 -12.54 -12.18 3.10
N GLU A 200 -11.70 -11.27 2.61
CA GLU A 200 -12.03 -10.24 1.62
C GLU A 200 -11.95 -10.85 0.21
N ARG A 201 -12.97 -11.66 -0.09
CA ARG A 201 -13.08 -12.41 -1.35
C ARG A 201 -12.85 -11.48 -2.56
N GLY A 202 -12.07 -11.98 -3.52
CA GLY A 202 -11.65 -11.22 -4.70
C GLY A 202 -10.27 -10.57 -4.54
N ALA A 203 -9.90 -10.03 -3.39
CA ALA A 203 -8.54 -9.46 -3.21
C ALA A 203 -7.46 -10.53 -3.44
N PHE A 204 -7.70 -11.76 -2.98
CA PHE A 204 -6.82 -12.90 -3.24
C PHE A 204 -6.69 -13.21 -4.74
N ASP A 205 -7.81 -13.21 -5.47
CA ASP A 205 -7.81 -13.48 -6.91
C ASP A 205 -7.07 -12.38 -7.70
N GLN A 206 -7.13 -11.12 -7.25
CA GLN A 206 -6.36 -10.01 -7.83
C GLN A 206 -4.86 -10.20 -7.67
N VAL A 207 -4.42 -10.49 -6.44
CA VAL A 207 -3.00 -10.73 -6.15
C VAL A 207 -2.50 -11.95 -6.91
N LYS A 208 -3.31 -13.02 -6.98
CA LYS A 208 -3.01 -14.22 -7.76
C LYS A 208 -2.85 -13.89 -9.24
N LEU A 209 -3.83 -13.19 -9.84
CA LEU A 209 -3.80 -12.77 -11.25
C LEU A 209 -2.52 -11.98 -11.58
N ILE A 210 -2.14 -11.04 -10.72
CA ILE A 210 -0.95 -10.22 -10.90
C ILE A 210 0.33 -11.06 -10.77
N HIS A 211 0.44 -11.82 -9.68
CA HIS A 211 1.64 -12.62 -9.40
C HIS A 211 1.88 -13.69 -10.47
N GLU A 212 0.85 -14.44 -10.86
CA GLU A 212 0.96 -15.53 -11.84
C GLU A 212 1.23 -15.02 -13.26
N SER A 213 0.89 -13.75 -13.57
CA SER A 213 1.20 -13.15 -14.87
C SER A 213 2.68 -12.80 -15.06
N ASP A 214 3.43 -12.56 -13.98
CA ASP A 214 4.87 -12.32 -14.02
C ASP A 214 5.49 -12.51 -12.62
N THR A 215 5.89 -13.74 -12.30
CA THR A 215 6.49 -14.06 -11.00
C THR A 215 7.88 -13.44 -10.83
N THR A 216 8.55 -13.03 -11.91
CA THR A 216 9.92 -12.49 -11.84
C THR A 216 9.95 -11.07 -11.30
N ARG A 217 8.91 -10.28 -11.58
CA ARG A 217 8.79 -8.87 -11.19
C ARG A 217 7.84 -8.63 -10.03
N ASN A 218 6.85 -9.51 -9.86
CA ASN A 218 5.79 -9.36 -8.88
C ASN A 218 6.02 -10.29 -7.68
N GLY A 219 6.62 -9.73 -6.64
CA GLY A 219 6.63 -10.35 -5.33
C GLY A 219 5.21 -10.45 -4.78
N VAL A 220 5.00 -11.40 -3.87
CA VAL A 220 3.69 -11.64 -3.26
C VAL A 220 3.83 -12.03 -1.81
N TRP A 221 2.92 -11.50 -1.00
CA TRP A 221 2.62 -11.99 0.33
C TRP A 221 1.10 -12.14 0.48
N ALA A 222 0.63 -13.36 0.66
CA ALA A 222 -0.78 -13.68 0.69
C ALA A 222 -1.10 -14.52 1.92
N VAL A 223 -2.06 -14.06 2.71
CA VAL A 223 -2.62 -14.82 3.83
C VAL A 223 -3.89 -15.51 3.35
N ALA A 224 -4.03 -16.76 3.75
CA ALA A 224 -5.16 -17.63 3.50
C ALA A 224 -5.70 -18.21 4.81
N ILE A 225 -7.01 -18.41 4.90
CA ILE A 225 -7.63 -19.03 6.07
C ILE A 225 -8.60 -20.10 5.62
N ASN A 226 -8.44 -21.29 6.20
CA ASN A 226 -9.40 -22.37 6.08
C ASN A 226 -10.21 -22.49 7.37
N GLY A 227 -11.22 -21.62 7.51
CA GLY A 227 -12.32 -21.83 8.44
C GLY A 227 -13.48 -22.39 7.64
N ASN A 228 -13.97 -23.60 7.97
CA ASN A 228 -15.16 -24.17 7.34
C ASN A 228 -16.28 -23.12 7.34
N SER A 229 -16.67 -22.69 6.14
CA SER A 229 -17.78 -21.79 5.80
C SER A 229 -18.70 -21.34 6.96
N GLN A 230 -18.34 -20.29 7.69
CA GLN A 230 -19.31 -19.58 8.53
C GLN A 230 -19.73 -18.27 7.83
N SER A 231 -21.02 -18.09 7.64
CA SER A 231 -21.59 -16.77 7.31
C SER A 231 -21.34 -15.85 8.49
N GLY A 232 -20.48 -14.84 8.34
CA GLY A 232 -20.00 -14.00 9.45
C GLY A 232 -18.55 -14.23 9.86
N ALA A 233 -17.89 -15.28 9.33
CA ALA A 233 -16.48 -15.64 9.55
C ALA A 233 -15.47 -14.50 9.30
N THR A 234 -15.84 -13.50 8.49
CA THR A 234 -14.94 -12.41 8.11
C THR A 234 -14.36 -11.71 9.33
N GLN A 235 -15.19 -11.42 10.34
CA GLN A 235 -14.77 -10.69 11.53
C GLN A 235 -14.01 -11.55 12.55
N SER A 236 -14.22 -12.87 12.52
CA SER A 236 -13.56 -13.83 13.41
C SER A 236 -12.06 -13.94 13.14
N TYR A 237 -11.65 -13.66 11.90
CA TYR A 237 -10.29 -13.87 11.44
C TYR A 237 -9.58 -12.60 10.95
N HIS A 238 -10.33 -11.54 10.64
CA HIS A 238 -9.75 -10.26 10.22
C HIS A 238 -8.85 -9.69 11.31
N ILE A 239 -7.65 -9.26 10.92
CA ILE A 239 -6.72 -8.49 11.72
C ILE A 239 -6.33 -7.28 10.87
N THR A 240 -6.66 -6.08 11.34
CA THR A 240 -6.45 -4.83 10.63
C THR A 240 -4.98 -4.62 10.30
N SER A 241 -4.74 -3.92 9.21
CA SER A 241 -3.41 -3.74 8.63
C SER A 241 -2.39 -3.12 9.59
N THR A 242 -2.82 -2.41 10.64
CA THR A 242 -1.93 -1.82 11.66
C THR A 242 -1.60 -2.77 12.82
N GLN A 243 -2.30 -3.89 12.92
CA GLN A 243 -2.15 -4.86 14.03
C GLN A 243 -1.52 -6.17 13.57
N ILE A 244 -1.52 -6.47 12.27
CA ILE A 244 -0.86 -7.66 11.75
C ILE A 244 0.65 -7.60 11.97
N SER A 245 1.22 -8.70 12.46
CA SER A 245 2.59 -8.71 12.99
C SER A 245 3.54 -9.58 12.20
N PRO A 246 4.75 -9.11 11.86
CA PRO A 246 5.74 -9.93 11.17
C PRO A 246 6.22 -11.11 12.00
N LEU A 247 6.06 -11.04 13.32
CA LEU A 247 6.36 -12.16 14.22
C LEU A 247 5.40 -13.33 14.01
N SER A 248 4.18 -13.07 13.54
CA SER A 248 3.18 -14.12 13.28
C SER A 248 3.21 -14.61 11.84
N PHE A 249 3.77 -13.80 10.93
CA PHE A 249 3.83 -14.02 9.48
C PHE A 249 5.28 -13.83 9.01
N PRO A 250 6.13 -14.86 9.16
CA PRO A 250 7.55 -14.77 8.82
C PRO A 250 7.81 -14.39 7.37
N GLY A 251 6.94 -14.79 6.44
CA GLY A 251 7.05 -14.40 5.04
C GLY A 251 6.88 -12.90 4.83
N MET A 252 5.92 -12.26 5.50
CA MET A 252 5.80 -10.81 5.57
C MET A 252 7.04 -10.16 6.16
N ASN A 253 7.63 -10.76 7.20
CA ASN A 253 8.85 -10.21 7.81
C ASN A 253 9.98 -10.04 6.78
N THR A 254 10.09 -10.94 5.79
CA THR A 254 11.11 -10.82 4.74
C THR A 254 10.99 -9.53 3.91
N PHE A 255 9.78 -9.04 3.69
CA PHE A 255 9.53 -7.77 3.00
C PHE A 255 9.64 -6.56 3.93
N ILE A 256 9.45 -6.73 5.24
CA ILE A 256 9.66 -5.63 6.21
C ILE A 256 11.15 -5.41 6.47
N THR A 257 11.95 -6.48 6.57
CA THR A 257 13.39 -6.39 6.82
C THR A 257 14.17 -5.95 5.60
N ASP A 258 13.69 -6.30 4.40
CA ASP A 258 14.27 -5.84 3.14
C ASP A 258 13.14 -5.34 2.21
N PRO A 259 12.68 -4.10 2.41
CA PRO A 259 11.57 -3.53 1.64
C PRO A 259 11.86 -3.39 0.15
N LEU A 260 10.85 -3.71 -0.66
CA LEU A 260 10.86 -3.42 -2.09
C LEU A 260 10.61 -1.93 -2.35
N PRO A 261 11.01 -1.40 -3.53
CA PRO A 261 10.68 -0.03 -3.92
C PRO A 261 9.19 0.31 -3.76
N TYR A 262 8.32 -0.67 -4.04
CA TYR A 262 6.88 -0.51 -4.01
C TYR A 262 6.18 -1.68 -3.30
N SER A 263 5.03 -1.38 -2.70
CA SER A 263 4.10 -2.37 -2.16
C SER A 263 2.65 -1.94 -2.42
N VAL A 264 1.79 -2.93 -2.63
CA VAL A 264 0.36 -2.74 -2.90
C VAL A 264 -0.42 -3.76 -2.12
N SER A 265 -1.43 -3.32 -1.37
CA SER A 265 -2.38 -4.21 -0.72
C SER A 265 -3.76 -4.07 -1.32
N PHE A 266 -4.36 -5.20 -1.72
CA PHE A 266 -5.75 -5.25 -2.13
C PHE A 266 -6.64 -5.61 -0.94
N HIS A 267 -7.70 -4.84 -0.81
CA HIS A 267 -8.73 -5.02 0.18
C HIS A 267 -10.12 -5.01 -0.48
N ALA A 268 -11.06 -5.65 0.18
CA ALA A 268 -12.47 -5.59 -0.19
C ALA A 268 -13.35 -5.47 1.05
N SER A 269 -14.19 -4.43 1.08
CA SER A 269 -15.10 -4.17 2.17
C SER A 269 -16.56 -4.33 1.73
N SER A 270 -17.38 -4.91 2.60
CA SER A 270 -18.84 -4.86 2.50
C SER A 270 -19.41 -3.59 3.16
N ASP A 271 -18.56 -2.79 3.82
CA ASP A 271 -18.98 -1.62 4.56
C ASP A 271 -19.38 -0.48 3.60
N SER A 272 -20.60 0.00 3.80
CA SER A 272 -21.16 1.15 3.08
C SER A 272 -20.88 2.48 3.79
N SER A 273 -20.26 2.46 4.98
CA SER A 273 -19.98 3.62 5.84
C SER A 273 -19.28 4.76 5.09
N CYS A 274 -18.51 4.38 4.08
CA CYS A 274 -17.89 5.30 3.16
C CYS A 274 -18.71 5.41 1.88
N VAL A 275 -19.81 6.15 2.00
CA VAL A 275 -20.77 6.36 0.93
C VAL A 275 -20.11 7.01 -0.30
N ASN A 276 -20.55 6.59 -1.49
CA ASN A 276 -20.22 7.13 -2.83
C ASN A 276 -18.89 6.75 -3.52
N THR A 277 -18.10 5.80 -3.02
CA THR A 277 -16.91 5.32 -3.75
C THR A 277 -16.87 3.81 -3.93
N HIS A 278 -16.63 3.34 -5.15
CA HIS A 278 -16.50 1.92 -5.48
C HIS A 278 -15.07 1.39 -5.29
N VAL A 279 -14.06 2.17 -5.68
CA VAL A 279 -12.63 1.86 -5.47
C VAL A 279 -11.91 3.06 -4.88
N ARG A 280 -11.07 2.85 -3.86
CA ARG A 280 -10.20 3.88 -3.30
C ARG A 280 -8.74 3.49 -3.41
N VAL A 281 -7.92 4.48 -3.73
CA VAL A 281 -6.47 4.38 -3.72
C VAL A 281 -5.93 5.15 -2.51
N GLY A 282 -5.62 4.42 -1.45
CA GLY A 282 -5.00 4.89 -0.22
C GLY A 282 -3.51 4.54 -0.13
N GLY A 283 -3.02 4.43 1.10
CA GLY A 283 -1.61 4.20 1.42
C GLY A 283 -0.84 5.48 1.75
N ARG A 284 0.47 5.39 1.96
CA ARG A 284 1.34 6.55 2.22
C ARG A 284 2.08 7.07 1.00
N MET A 285 1.94 6.40 -0.14
CA MET A 285 2.40 6.94 -1.42
C MET A 285 1.86 8.36 -1.64
N GLU A 286 2.63 9.20 -2.34
CA GLU A 286 2.32 10.61 -2.55
C GLU A 286 0.93 10.80 -3.17
N ALA A 287 0.29 11.91 -2.82
CA ALA A 287 -1.04 12.29 -3.32
C ALA A 287 -1.14 12.19 -4.85
N ALA A 288 -0.18 12.81 -5.55
CA ALA A 288 -0.11 12.76 -7.01
C ALA A 288 -0.06 11.31 -7.51
N PHE A 289 0.77 10.44 -6.94
CA PHE A 289 0.85 9.05 -7.39
C PHE A 289 -0.48 8.30 -7.24
N ARG A 290 -1.15 8.45 -6.08
CA ARG A 290 -2.46 7.82 -5.85
C ARG A 290 -3.53 8.35 -6.79
N GLN A 291 -3.46 9.63 -7.15
CA GLN A 291 -4.32 10.22 -8.18
C GLN A 291 -4.11 9.54 -9.54
N GLY A 292 -2.86 9.45 -10.01
CA GLY A 292 -2.54 8.80 -11.28
C GLY A 292 -3.05 7.37 -11.32
N MET A 293 -2.81 6.62 -10.25
CA MET A 293 -3.36 5.26 -10.14
C MET A 293 -4.90 5.21 -10.19
N ALA A 294 -5.59 6.14 -9.51
CA ALA A 294 -7.04 6.22 -9.56
C ALA A 294 -7.56 6.55 -10.97
N GLU A 295 -6.87 7.39 -11.72
CA GLU A 295 -7.17 7.71 -13.12
C GLU A 295 -7.04 6.47 -14.01
N ILE A 296 -5.97 5.68 -13.85
CA ILE A 296 -5.76 4.44 -14.64
C ILE A 296 -6.79 3.37 -14.28
N VAL A 297 -7.11 3.22 -13.00
CA VAL A 297 -8.17 2.30 -12.56
C VAL A 297 -9.53 2.70 -13.12
N ARG A 298 -9.82 4.01 -13.19
CA ARG A 298 -11.06 4.51 -13.80
C ARG A 298 -11.14 4.20 -15.29
N ASP A 299 -10.08 4.48 -16.04
CA ASP A 299 -10.01 4.21 -17.49
C ASP A 299 -10.25 2.72 -17.77
N GLU A 300 -9.57 1.83 -17.04
CA GLU A 300 -9.73 0.39 -17.21
C GLU A 300 -11.13 -0.09 -16.79
N LEU A 301 -11.70 0.45 -15.70
CA LEU A 301 -13.07 0.12 -15.29
C LEU A 301 -14.13 0.60 -16.29
N ALA A 302 -13.93 1.76 -16.92
CA ALA A 302 -14.85 2.31 -17.91
C ALA A 302 -15.06 1.37 -19.11
N SER A 303 -14.06 0.52 -19.42
CA SER A 303 -14.15 -0.49 -20.48
C SER A 303 -15.11 -1.65 -20.15
N VAL A 304 -15.35 -1.92 -18.86
CA VAL A 304 -16.18 -3.06 -18.39
C VAL A 304 -17.47 -2.63 -17.70
N ALA A 305 -17.56 -1.39 -17.21
CA ALA A 305 -18.76 -0.83 -16.60
C ALA A 305 -18.73 0.70 -16.54
N SER A 306 -19.86 1.33 -16.85
CA SER A 306 -20.06 2.78 -16.67
C SER A 306 -20.54 3.12 -15.25
N GLY A 307 -20.25 4.34 -14.79
CA GLY A 307 -20.81 4.89 -13.55
C GLY A 307 -20.13 4.44 -12.25
N LEU A 308 -19.06 3.65 -12.35
CA LEU A 308 -18.23 3.31 -11.20
C LEU A 308 -17.34 4.50 -10.82
N THR A 309 -17.22 4.74 -9.53
CA THR A 309 -16.45 5.86 -8.96
C THR A 309 -15.16 5.36 -8.33
N VAL A 310 -14.06 6.01 -8.68
CA VAL A 310 -12.72 5.75 -8.16
C VAL A 310 -12.19 7.02 -7.50
N THR A 311 -11.72 6.96 -6.25
CA THR A 311 -11.13 8.11 -5.54
C THR A 311 -9.76 7.77 -4.96
N TRP A 312 -9.00 8.80 -4.57
CA TRP A 312 -7.70 8.64 -3.90
C TRP A 312 -7.52 9.58 -2.70
N SER A 313 -8.55 10.40 -2.40
CA SER A 313 -8.49 11.35 -1.31
C SER A 313 -8.39 10.68 0.04
N ARG A 314 -7.83 11.40 1.01
CA ARG A 314 -7.84 10.99 2.42
C ARG A 314 -9.29 10.87 2.89
N GLY A 315 -9.61 9.75 3.52
CA GLY A 315 -10.93 9.43 4.04
C GLY A 315 -10.86 8.24 5.00
N CYS A 316 -11.99 7.59 5.23
CA CYS A 316 -12.01 6.30 5.91
C CYS A 316 -11.06 5.31 5.22
N ASP A 317 -10.38 4.49 6.02
CA ASP A 317 -9.48 3.43 5.57
C ASP A 317 -8.42 3.91 4.56
N ALA A 318 -7.92 5.14 4.73
CA ALA A 318 -6.91 5.71 3.84
C ALA A 318 -5.57 4.97 3.82
N GLY A 319 -5.36 3.96 4.67
CA GLY A 319 -4.16 3.14 4.70
C GLY A 319 -2.84 3.89 5.00
N ALA A 320 -2.90 5.14 5.46
CA ALA A 320 -1.74 6.04 5.53
C ALA A 320 -0.92 5.96 6.85
N GLY A 321 -1.33 5.09 7.79
CA GLY A 321 -0.60 4.89 9.05
C GLY A 321 0.77 4.27 8.81
N LEU A 322 1.80 4.75 9.54
CA LEU A 322 3.14 4.13 9.50
C LEU A 322 3.10 2.66 9.96
N ASP A 323 2.16 2.34 10.84
CA ASP A 323 1.99 0.99 11.34
C ASP A 323 1.33 0.01 10.39
N ASN A 324 0.71 0.52 9.32
CA ASN A 324 0.10 -0.30 8.30
C ASN A 324 1.18 -1.12 7.58
N PHE A 325 1.05 -2.45 7.59
CA PHE A 325 2.05 -3.37 7.04
C PHE A 325 2.41 -3.05 5.59
N VAL A 326 1.45 -2.58 4.76
CA VAL A 326 1.74 -2.28 3.36
C VAL A 326 2.80 -1.19 3.27
N ASN A 327 2.73 -0.18 4.13
CA ASN A 327 3.76 0.86 4.18
C ASN A 327 5.07 0.29 4.71
N LYS A 328 5.06 -0.60 5.71
CA LYS A 328 6.31 -1.23 6.22
C LYS A 328 7.04 -2.08 5.17
N MET A 329 6.32 -2.68 4.22
CA MET A 329 6.89 -3.47 3.13
C MET A 329 7.46 -2.64 1.96
N ALA A 330 7.15 -1.34 1.90
CA ALA A 330 7.70 -0.43 0.90
C ALA A 330 8.82 0.42 1.48
N ARG A 331 9.85 0.67 0.66
CA ARG A 331 10.90 1.64 0.99
C ARG A 331 10.29 3.01 1.32
N ARG A 332 10.83 3.63 2.37
CA ARG A 332 10.36 4.93 2.93
C ARG A 332 8.89 4.97 3.30
N SER A 333 8.28 3.82 3.58
CA SER A 333 6.88 3.75 3.96
C SER A 333 5.93 4.26 2.87
N ARG A 334 6.21 3.97 1.59
CA ARG A 334 5.44 4.42 0.43
C ARG A 334 4.50 3.33 -0.12
N GLY A 335 3.75 2.66 0.75
CA GLY A 335 2.81 1.62 0.32
C GLY A 335 1.53 2.22 -0.30
N VAL A 336 0.88 1.44 -1.16
CA VAL A 336 -0.45 1.75 -1.73
C VAL A 336 -1.48 0.77 -1.21
N GLN A 337 -2.66 1.27 -0.86
CA GLN A 337 -3.79 0.44 -0.44
C GLN A 337 -4.93 0.60 -1.46
N ILE A 338 -5.52 -0.50 -1.91
CA ILE A 338 -6.65 -0.53 -2.83
C ILE A 338 -7.86 -1.06 -2.07
N GLU A 339 -8.77 -0.17 -1.66
CA GLU A 339 -10.03 -0.53 -1.00
C GLU A 339 -11.15 -0.61 -2.04
N GLN A 340 -11.94 -1.68 -2.00
CA GLN A 340 -12.96 -1.92 -3.01
C GLN A 340 -14.28 -2.35 -2.38
N ARG A 341 -15.40 -1.90 -2.94
CA ARG A 341 -16.71 -2.44 -2.57
C ARG A 341 -16.84 -3.87 -3.06
N PHE A 342 -17.09 -4.79 -2.14
CA PHE A 342 -17.20 -6.21 -2.48
C PHE A 342 -18.34 -6.47 -3.47
N SER A 343 -19.57 -6.01 -3.21
CA SER A 343 -20.73 -6.33 -4.06
C SER A 343 -20.66 -5.76 -5.48
N GLU A 344 -19.88 -4.69 -5.71
CA GLU A 344 -19.87 -3.96 -6.98
C GLU A 344 -18.56 -4.14 -7.76
N ILE A 345 -17.46 -4.39 -7.05
CA ILE A 345 -16.11 -4.55 -7.60
C ILE A 345 -15.55 -5.92 -7.23
N GLY A 346 -15.17 -6.15 -5.97
CA GLY A 346 -14.39 -7.33 -5.55
C GLY A 346 -15.06 -8.68 -5.81
N GLY A 347 -16.39 -8.73 -5.74
CA GLY A 347 -17.22 -9.90 -6.02
C GLY A 347 -17.65 -10.02 -7.48
N VAL A 348 -17.30 -9.06 -8.35
CA VAL A 348 -17.61 -9.05 -9.78
C VAL A 348 -16.32 -9.28 -10.58
N PRO A 349 -16.05 -10.52 -11.05
CA PRO A 349 -14.73 -10.88 -11.61
C PRO A 349 -14.19 -9.92 -12.67
N ALA A 350 -15.00 -9.57 -13.68
CA ALA A 350 -14.56 -8.67 -14.75
C ALA A 350 -14.10 -7.29 -14.25
N ARG A 351 -14.77 -6.73 -13.24
CA ARG A 351 -14.46 -5.41 -12.66
C ARG A 351 -13.27 -5.47 -11.73
N ARG A 352 -13.22 -6.48 -10.87
CA ARG A 352 -12.09 -6.77 -10.00
C ARG A 352 -10.80 -6.98 -10.80
N ASP A 353 -10.86 -7.79 -11.85
CA ASP A 353 -9.69 -8.10 -12.69
C ASP A 353 -9.23 -6.86 -13.47
N ALA A 354 -10.16 -5.98 -13.88
CA ALA A 354 -9.85 -4.65 -14.40
C ALA A 354 -9.04 -3.81 -13.40
N VAL A 355 -9.46 -3.72 -12.12
CA VAL A 355 -8.68 -3.00 -11.10
C VAL A 355 -7.27 -3.60 -10.95
N ALA A 356 -7.15 -4.93 -10.90
CA ALA A 356 -5.85 -5.60 -10.79
C ALA A 356 -4.92 -5.28 -11.97
N ARG A 357 -5.42 -5.38 -13.22
CA ARG A 357 -4.64 -5.05 -14.42
C ARG A 357 -4.23 -3.59 -14.45
N ALA A 358 -5.13 -2.67 -14.11
CA ALA A 358 -4.82 -1.25 -14.03
C ALA A 358 -3.69 -0.96 -13.05
N VAL A 359 -3.82 -1.46 -11.82
CA VAL A 359 -2.81 -1.28 -10.76
C VAL A 359 -1.47 -1.90 -11.17
N LYS A 360 -1.47 -3.12 -11.71
CA LYS A 360 -0.25 -3.77 -12.23
C LYS A 360 0.41 -2.92 -13.32
N SER A 361 -0.37 -2.43 -14.28
CA SER A 361 0.14 -1.66 -15.42
C SER A 361 0.91 -0.40 -14.99
N VAL A 362 0.50 0.25 -13.89
CA VAL A 362 1.23 1.42 -13.36
C VAL A 362 2.67 1.02 -13.01
N TYR A 363 2.84 -0.09 -12.28
CA TYR A 363 4.17 -0.53 -11.87
C TYR A 363 4.97 -1.18 -13.00
N ASP A 364 4.31 -1.87 -13.93
CA ASP A 364 4.97 -2.38 -15.13
C ASP A 364 5.65 -1.22 -15.87
N CYS A 365 4.96 -0.09 -16.03
CA CYS A 365 5.51 1.11 -16.67
C CYS A 365 6.61 1.82 -15.88
N LEU A 366 6.72 1.60 -14.57
CA LEU A 366 7.82 2.12 -13.75
C LEU A 366 9.04 1.21 -13.75
N LEU A 367 8.84 -0.07 -14.01
CA LEU A 367 9.88 -1.09 -13.96
C LEU A 367 10.40 -1.48 -15.35
N ASP A 368 9.61 -1.27 -16.41
CA ASP A 368 10.03 -1.49 -17.79
C ASP A 368 11.18 -0.54 -18.16
N ALA A 369 12.05 -1.02 -19.06
CA ALA A 369 12.97 -0.14 -19.76
C ALA A 369 12.16 0.89 -20.58
N PRO A 370 12.63 2.13 -20.70
CA PRO A 370 11.98 3.11 -21.56
C PRO A 370 12.06 2.69 -23.03
N ASP A 371 11.03 3.01 -23.81
CA ASP A 371 11.04 2.85 -25.27
C ASP A 371 12.07 3.79 -25.91
N VAL A 372 12.21 4.99 -25.34
CA VAL A 372 13.20 5.98 -25.75
C VAL A 372 13.95 6.49 -24.53
N LEU A 373 15.28 6.39 -24.57
CA LEU A 373 16.19 6.94 -23.57
C LEU A 373 17.06 8.00 -24.25
N SER A 374 17.12 9.22 -23.71
CA SER A 374 18.13 10.21 -24.14
C SER A 374 19.51 9.59 -23.99
N GLU A 375 20.30 9.51 -25.05
CA GLU A 375 21.46 8.62 -25.17
C GLU A 375 22.35 8.51 -23.91
N SER A 376 22.72 7.25 -23.62
CA SER A 376 23.67 6.66 -22.66
C SER A 376 24.34 7.56 -21.59
N PRO A 377 24.45 7.10 -20.32
CA PRO A 377 25.28 7.75 -19.29
C PRO A 377 26.73 7.87 -19.78
N GLY A 378 27.09 9.01 -20.37
CA GLY A 378 28.36 9.19 -21.07
C GLY A 378 28.38 10.29 -22.12
N ASP A 379 27.25 10.79 -22.62
CA ASP A 379 27.25 11.99 -23.46
C ASP A 379 27.54 13.25 -22.60
N PRO A 380 28.66 13.96 -22.83
CA PRO A 380 28.95 15.20 -22.12
C PRO A 380 28.00 16.35 -22.52
N ALA A 381 27.25 16.23 -23.62
CA ALA A 381 26.29 17.21 -24.09
C ALA A 381 24.84 16.80 -23.72
N ASN A 382 24.57 16.62 -22.43
CA ASN A 382 23.19 16.44 -21.98
C ASN A 382 22.30 17.59 -22.49
N PRO A 383 21.15 17.29 -23.09
CA PRO A 383 20.45 18.31 -23.82
C PRO A 383 19.52 19.10 -22.89
N THR A 384 19.40 20.41 -23.14
CA THR A 384 18.31 21.21 -22.58
C THR A 384 16.98 20.88 -23.26
N THR A 385 17.03 20.22 -24.42
CA THR A 385 15.86 19.81 -25.20
C THR A 385 15.80 18.29 -25.35
N PHE A 386 14.61 17.71 -25.43
CA PHE A 386 14.43 16.28 -25.66
C PHE A 386 13.22 16.06 -26.53
N LEU A 387 13.32 15.16 -27.51
CA LEU A 387 12.22 14.79 -28.39
C LEU A 387 12.21 13.27 -28.53
N ALA A 388 11.07 12.66 -28.23
CA ALA A 388 10.83 11.24 -28.38
C ALA A 388 9.50 11.00 -29.07
N ASP A 389 9.53 10.24 -30.16
CA ASP A 389 8.35 9.81 -30.91
C ASP A 389 8.19 8.30 -30.77
N SER A 390 6.97 7.85 -30.48
CA SER A 390 6.62 6.46 -30.73
C SER A 390 6.41 6.27 -32.24
N VAL A 391 6.95 5.19 -32.80
CA VAL A 391 6.86 4.94 -34.26
C VAL A 391 5.41 4.73 -34.68
N ASP A 392 4.64 4.05 -33.84
CA ASP A 392 3.20 3.78 -33.99
C ASP A 392 2.58 3.50 -32.61
N ALA A 393 1.39 2.88 -32.61
CA ALA A 393 0.69 2.44 -31.40
C ALA A 393 1.12 1.03 -30.89
N SER A 394 2.19 0.43 -31.43
CA SER A 394 2.65 -0.93 -31.08
C SER A 394 3.14 -1.05 -29.65
N TYR A 395 3.50 0.06 -28.99
CA TYR A 395 3.80 0.13 -27.56
C TYR A 395 2.65 -0.43 -26.68
N ALA A 396 1.44 -0.53 -27.21
CA ALA A 396 0.31 -1.10 -26.49
C ALA A 396 0.13 -2.62 -26.69
N GLY A 397 0.81 -3.23 -27.67
CA GLY A 397 0.60 -4.62 -28.07
C GLY A 397 1.75 -5.59 -27.74
N GLY A 398 2.95 -5.09 -27.39
CA GLY A 398 4.16 -5.92 -27.23
C GLY A 398 4.86 -5.88 -25.87
N SER A 399 4.54 -4.91 -25.01
CA SER A 399 5.21 -4.68 -23.71
C SER A 399 4.29 -4.97 -22.53
N VAL A 400 4.91 -5.26 -21.38
CA VAL A 400 4.20 -5.48 -20.11
C VAL A 400 3.52 -4.18 -19.66
N CYS A 401 4.16 -3.03 -19.90
CA CYS A 401 3.57 -1.71 -19.87
C CYS A 401 2.87 -1.37 -21.21
N PRO A 402 1.53 -1.31 -21.30
CA PRO A 402 0.82 -1.05 -22.56
C PRO A 402 0.82 0.44 -22.96
N ARG A 403 1.98 1.11 -22.85
CA ARG A 403 2.15 2.57 -22.83
C ARG A 403 3.48 2.95 -23.46
N PHE A 404 3.56 4.18 -23.96
CA PHE A 404 4.83 4.76 -24.38
C PHE A 404 5.58 5.27 -23.16
N VAL A 405 6.82 4.83 -22.97
CA VAL A 405 7.70 5.23 -21.86
C VAL A 405 8.92 5.94 -22.42
N ALA A 406 9.05 7.23 -22.11
CA ALA A 406 10.24 8.01 -22.44
C ALA A 406 10.99 8.37 -21.15
N GLU A 407 12.32 8.28 -21.18
CA GLU A 407 13.18 8.63 -20.06
C GLU A 407 14.33 9.54 -20.50
N VAL A 408 14.62 10.55 -19.70
CA VAL A 408 15.61 11.57 -20.02
C VAL A 408 16.34 12.06 -18.78
N ASP A 409 17.67 12.19 -18.88
CA ASP A 409 18.51 12.81 -17.87
C ASP A 409 18.67 14.31 -18.17
N LEU A 410 17.84 15.14 -17.55
CA LEU A 410 17.80 16.59 -17.77
C LEU A 410 18.81 17.34 -16.91
N VAL A 411 19.48 18.34 -17.50
CA VAL A 411 20.30 19.31 -16.77
C VAL A 411 19.38 20.26 -16.02
N LYS A 412 19.63 20.49 -14.72
CA LYS A 412 18.82 21.45 -13.98
C LYS A 412 19.09 22.89 -14.44
N THR A 413 18.03 23.66 -14.67
CA THR A 413 18.13 25.08 -15.04
C THR A 413 17.40 25.97 -14.03
N ALA A 414 17.73 27.26 -13.99
CA ALA A 414 17.10 28.20 -13.05
C ALA A 414 15.61 28.42 -13.36
N SER A 415 15.23 28.34 -14.64
CA SER A 415 13.84 28.42 -15.10
C SER A 415 13.14 27.06 -15.15
N GLY A 416 13.88 25.96 -15.00
CA GLY A 416 13.48 24.60 -15.38
C GLY A 416 13.11 24.49 -16.86
N HIS A 417 12.38 23.43 -17.22
CA HIS A 417 11.99 23.14 -18.59
C HIS A 417 10.48 23.22 -18.81
N THR A 418 10.14 23.60 -20.03
CA THR A 418 8.81 23.38 -20.60
C THR A 418 8.71 21.95 -21.12
N HIS A 419 7.49 21.42 -21.15
CA HIS A 419 7.24 20.07 -21.63
C HIS A 419 5.95 20.05 -22.45
N SER A 420 5.93 19.21 -23.47
CA SER A 420 4.75 18.93 -24.26
C SER A 420 4.65 17.43 -24.50
N ILE A 421 3.45 16.90 -24.37
CA ILE A 421 3.14 15.56 -24.85
C ILE A 421 1.92 15.67 -25.72
N ARG A 422 1.80 14.88 -26.78
CA ARG A 422 0.68 14.94 -27.72
C ARG A 422 0.62 13.69 -28.60
N PRO A 423 -0.50 13.42 -29.27
CA PRO A 423 -0.48 12.51 -30.40
C PRO A 423 0.48 13.03 -31.49
N THR A 424 1.20 12.15 -32.19
CA THR A 424 2.09 12.56 -33.30
C THR A 424 1.29 13.25 -34.42
N VAL A 425 0.03 12.85 -34.60
CA VAL A 425 -0.95 13.50 -35.48
C VAL A 425 -2.24 13.71 -34.70
N CYS A 426 -2.60 14.97 -34.45
CA CYS A 426 -3.81 15.29 -33.68
C CYS A 426 -5.05 15.35 -34.56
N GLU A 427 -6.13 14.80 -34.02
CA GLU A 427 -7.50 14.97 -34.47
C GLU A 427 -8.33 15.55 -33.31
N ALA A 428 -9.41 16.25 -33.63
CA ALA A 428 -10.25 16.84 -32.60
C ALA A 428 -10.85 15.75 -31.71
N GLY A 429 -10.65 15.87 -30.40
CA GLY A 429 -11.12 14.91 -29.40
C GLY A 429 -10.14 13.78 -29.12
N ASP A 430 -8.94 13.79 -29.72
CA ASP A 430 -7.86 12.92 -29.27
C ASP A 430 -7.53 13.18 -27.79
N GLN A 431 -7.14 12.12 -27.09
CA GLN A 431 -6.83 12.17 -25.67
C GLN A 431 -5.45 11.59 -25.41
N VAL A 432 -4.70 12.21 -24.51
CA VAL A 432 -3.46 11.67 -23.95
C VAL A 432 -3.58 11.67 -22.44
N HIS A 433 -3.49 10.49 -21.82
CA HIS A 433 -3.17 10.42 -20.40
C HIS A 433 -1.66 10.33 -20.23
N VAL A 434 -1.08 11.20 -19.42
CA VAL A 434 0.36 11.21 -19.12
C VAL A 434 0.62 11.19 -17.64
N ASP A 435 1.62 10.44 -17.22
CA ASP A 435 2.19 10.48 -15.88
C ASP A 435 3.67 10.87 -15.96
N TYR A 436 4.06 11.92 -15.23
CA TYR A 436 5.45 12.33 -15.10
C TYR A 436 6.03 11.88 -13.78
N TYR A 437 7.22 11.31 -13.84
CA TYR A 437 7.94 10.84 -12.68
C TYR A 437 9.36 11.39 -12.67
N TRP A 438 9.90 11.59 -11.47
CA TRP A 438 11.35 11.74 -11.29
C TRP A 438 11.91 10.51 -10.60
N TYR A 439 13.13 10.12 -10.98
CA TYR A 439 13.82 9.04 -10.32
C TYR A 439 14.51 9.56 -9.04
N ASN A 440 14.07 9.06 -7.89
CA ASN A 440 14.70 9.37 -6.62
C ASN A 440 15.80 8.34 -6.37
N GLU A 441 17.04 8.66 -6.77
CA GLU A 441 18.22 7.80 -6.62
C GLU A 441 18.37 7.24 -5.18
N PRO A 442 18.31 8.06 -4.11
CA PRO A 442 18.31 7.57 -2.74
C PRO A 442 17.23 6.54 -2.38
N GLN A 443 16.12 6.49 -3.13
CA GLN A 443 15.03 5.53 -2.94
C GLN A 443 15.10 4.34 -3.87
N VAL A 444 15.83 4.46 -4.99
CA VAL A 444 15.78 3.53 -6.11
C VAL A 444 14.31 3.35 -6.57
N ALA A 445 13.58 4.46 -6.64
CA ALA A 445 12.16 4.48 -6.96
C ALA A 445 11.77 5.77 -7.68
N TYR A 446 10.80 5.67 -8.58
CA TYR A 446 10.11 6.81 -9.15
C TYR A 446 9.08 7.39 -8.17
N GLU A 447 8.95 8.72 -8.18
CA GLU A 447 7.84 9.44 -7.56
C GLU A 447 7.11 10.24 -8.63
N ARG A 448 5.78 10.30 -8.55
CA ARG A 448 4.98 11.04 -9.55
C ARG A 448 5.04 12.52 -9.23
N LEU A 449 5.45 13.32 -10.21
CA LEU A 449 5.47 14.78 -10.16
C LEU A 449 4.10 15.37 -10.50
N GLY A 450 3.43 14.78 -11.48
CA GLY A 450 2.18 15.30 -12.03
C GLY A 450 1.73 14.49 -13.24
N GLY A 451 0.81 15.05 -13.99
CA GLY A 451 0.15 14.41 -15.12
C GLY A 451 -1.37 14.41 -15.01
N GLY A 452 -2.01 13.65 -15.89
CA GLY A 452 -3.46 13.53 -16.01
C GLY A 452 -3.90 13.43 -17.47
N ASP A 453 -5.19 13.62 -17.70
CA ASP A 453 -5.81 13.56 -19.02
C ASP A 453 -5.73 14.91 -19.74
N ILE A 454 -5.29 14.87 -21.00
CA ILE A 454 -5.19 16.01 -21.90
C ILE A 454 -6.02 15.70 -23.15
N THR A 455 -6.93 16.59 -23.52
CA THR A 455 -7.70 16.49 -24.78
C THR A 455 -7.13 17.46 -25.81
N TYR A 456 -7.07 17.08 -27.08
CA TYR A 456 -6.53 17.93 -28.14
C TYR A 456 -7.60 18.32 -29.15
N ASP A 457 -7.45 19.52 -29.70
CA ASP A 457 -8.15 19.91 -30.92
C ASP A 457 -7.36 19.46 -32.19
N ALA A 458 -7.93 19.73 -33.37
CA ALA A 458 -7.29 19.41 -34.64
C ALA A 458 -6.01 20.22 -34.92
N ALA A 459 -5.72 21.27 -34.13
CA ALA A 459 -4.50 22.06 -34.21
C ALA A 459 -3.44 21.62 -33.18
N CYS A 460 -3.66 20.49 -32.49
CA CYS A 460 -2.84 20.01 -31.37
C CYS A 460 -2.79 20.97 -30.18
N THR A 461 -3.80 21.82 -29.98
CA THR A 461 -3.90 22.66 -28.79
C THR A 461 -4.40 21.81 -27.63
N PRO A 462 -3.65 21.69 -26.52
CA PRO A 462 -4.10 20.92 -25.37
C PRO A 462 -5.20 21.67 -24.62
N THR A 463 -6.20 20.93 -24.21
CA THR A 463 -7.20 21.30 -23.21
C THR A 463 -7.04 20.31 -22.06
N TYR A 464 -6.53 20.79 -20.94
CA TYR A 464 -6.38 19.98 -19.74
C TYR A 464 -7.77 19.66 -19.19
N ALA A 465 -8.05 18.37 -19.01
CA ALA A 465 -9.29 17.99 -18.37
C ALA A 465 -9.22 18.45 -16.92
N VAL A 466 -10.11 19.36 -16.57
CA VAL A 466 -10.47 19.64 -15.18
C VAL A 466 -11.72 18.81 -14.95
N ASP A 467 -11.65 17.81 -14.06
CA ASP A 467 -12.85 17.08 -13.67
C ASP A 467 -13.66 17.99 -12.74
N ASN A 468 -14.47 18.88 -13.33
CA ASN A 468 -15.20 19.94 -12.64
C ASN A 468 -16.14 19.45 -11.53
N VAL A 469 -16.40 18.14 -11.45
CA VAL A 469 -17.24 17.52 -10.42
C VAL A 469 -16.43 16.97 -9.24
N ASN A 470 -15.11 16.86 -9.38
CA ASN A 470 -14.18 16.43 -8.33
C ASN A 470 -12.83 17.16 -8.52
N PHE A 471 -12.56 18.20 -7.71
CA PHE A 471 -11.25 18.87 -7.55
C PHE A 471 -10.07 17.94 -7.18
N GLN A 472 -10.27 16.62 -7.26
CA GLN A 472 -9.31 15.56 -6.99
C GLN A 472 -8.69 15.00 -8.28
N PHE A 473 -9.11 15.39 -9.49
CA PHE A 473 -8.56 14.81 -10.73
C PHE A 473 -8.08 15.85 -11.73
N ASP A 474 -7.75 17.03 -11.24
CA ASP A 474 -7.18 18.08 -12.09
C ASP A 474 -5.82 17.61 -12.61
N TYR A 475 -5.53 17.90 -13.87
CA TYR A 475 -4.18 17.77 -14.41
C TYR A 475 -3.21 18.50 -13.47
N ILE A 476 -2.29 17.74 -12.87
CA ILE A 476 -1.24 18.30 -12.04
C ILE A 476 -0.11 18.66 -13.00
N ASP A 477 0.06 19.96 -13.26
CA ASP A 477 1.26 20.43 -13.93
C ASP A 477 2.47 19.95 -13.12
N PRO A 478 3.38 19.13 -13.68
CA PRO A 478 4.59 18.73 -12.99
C PRO A 478 5.52 19.93 -12.70
N GLY A 479 5.12 21.14 -13.11
CA GLY A 479 5.82 22.38 -12.99
C GLY A 479 6.98 22.45 -13.98
N ASN A 480 7.86 23.42 -13.75
CA ASN A 480 9.13 23.44 -14.44
C ASN A 480 9.96 22.24 -13.96
N LEU A 481 10.04 21.22 -14.81
CA LEU A 481 10.84 20.04 -14.57
C LEU A 481 12.31 20.46 -14.41
N ALA A 482 13.03 19.79 -13.51
CA ALA A 482 14.45 20.03 -13.28
C ALA A 482 14.83 21.47 -12.87
N ILE A 483 14.03 22.18 -12.06
CA ILE A 483 14.50 23.44 -11.47
C ILE A 483 15.70 23.19 -10.54
N GLY A 484 16.78 23.96 -10.73
CA GLY A 484 17.92 23.97 -9.84
C GLY A 484 19.13 24.72 -10.39
N SER A 485 20.14 24.93 -9.55
CA SER A 485 21.35 25.66 -9.93
C SER A 485 22.47 24.78 -10.49
N SER A 486 22.41 23.46 -10.29
CA SER A 486 23.39 22.51 -10.80
C SER A 486 22.88 21.05 -10.71
N GLY A 487 23.54 20.16 -11.45
CA GLY A 487 23.26 18.72 -11.43
C GLY A 487 22.24 18.28 -12.49
N LYS A 488 21.90 16.99 -12.45
CA LYS A 488 20.94 16.37 -13.35
C LYS A 488 19.73 15.85 -12.56
N THR A 489 18.62 15.64 -13.25
CA THR A 489 17.50 14.87 -12.73
C THR A 489 17.01 13.95 -13.84
N ARG A 490 16.70 12.71 -13.47
CA ARG A 490 16.10 11.76 -14.38
C ARG A 490 14.59 11.90 -14.34
N ILE A 491 13.98 12.13 -15.49
CA ILE A 491 12.54 12.21 -15.67
C ILE A 491 12.07 11.02 -16.51
N ARG A 492 10.96 10.42 -16.11
CA ARG A 492 10.24 9.41 -16.89
C ARG A 492 8.84 9.93 -17.20
N ALA A 493 8.44 9.90 -18.46
CA ALA A 493 7.08 10.17 -18.91
C ALA A 493 6.43 8.86 -19.36
N VAL A 494 5.25 8.56 -18.87
CA VAL A 494 4.44 7.39 -19.26
C VAL A 494 3.16 7.87 -19.91
N ALA A 495 2.91 7.49 -21.16
CA ALA A 495 1.88 8.13 -21.98
C ALA A 495 0.94 7.14 -22.68
N ARG A 496 -0.32 7.57 -22.79
CA ARG A 496 -1.46 6.84 -23.34
C ARG A 496 -2.20 7.72 -24.34
N ALA A 497 -1.84 7.70 -25.62
CA ALA A 497 -2.64 8.39 -26.62
C ALA A 497 -3.76 7.50 -27.16
N LYS A 498 -4.95 8.05 -27.26
CA LYS A 498 -6.14 7.46 -27.89
C LYS A 498 -6.82 8.50 -28.78
N SER A 499 -7.47 8.03 -29.84
CA SER A 499 -8.38 8.85 -30.64
C SER A 499 -9.68 9.10 -29.89
N ALA A 500 -10.50 10.02 -30.39
CA ALA A 500 -11.86 10.24 -29.88
C ALA A 500 -12.72 8.96 -29.87
N GLY A 501 -12.43 8.02 -30.78
CA GLY A 501 -13.09 6.70 -30.85
C GLY A 501 -12.44 5.62 -29.97
N GLY A 502 -11.42 5.97 -29.19
CA GLY A 502 -10.72 5.05 -28.28
C GLY A 502 -9.59 4.23 -28.93
N ALA A 503 -9.31 4.42 -30.22
CA ALA A 503 -8.21 3.71 -30.89
C ALA A 503 -6.85 4.29 -30.45
N LEU A 504 -5.87 3.44 -30.17
CA LEU A 504 -4.55 3.90 -29.72
C LEU A 504 -3.81 4.70 -30.82
N LYS A 505 -3.04 5.72 -30.43
CA LYS A 505 -2.29 6.60 -31.36
C LYS A 505 -0.81 6.66 -31.01
N ALA A 506 0.03 7.01 -31.98
CA ALA A 506 1.43 7.33 -31.72
C ALA A 506 1.54 8.59 -30.83
N VAL A 507 2.57 8.62 -29.97
CA VAL A 507 2.82 9.70 -29.00
C VAL A 507 4.09 10.44 -29.38
N ARG A 508 4.08 11.76 -29.22
CA ARG A 508 5.25 12.63 -29.21
C ARG A 508 5.43 13.23 -27.83
N PHE A 509 6.63 13.15 -27.28
CA PHE A 509 7.05 13.79 -26.04
C PHE A 509 8.22 14.75 -26.30
N GLU A 510 8.08 15.99 -25.83
CA GLU A 510 9.04 17.08 -26.01
C GLU A 510 9.35 17.74 -24.66
N ILE A 511 10.61 18.11 -24.45
CA ILE A 511 11.07 18.96 -23.34
C ILE A 511 11.96 20.05 -23.95
N ASP A 512 11.81 21.30 -23.52
CA ASP A 512 12.66 22.45 -23.91
C ASP A 512 13.03 23.32 -22.71
#